data_AF-A0A354BGW1-F1
#
_entry.id   AF-A0A354BGW1-F1
#
_cell.length_a   1.000
_cell.length_b   1.000
_cell.length_c   1.000
_cell.angle_alpha   90.00
_cell.angle_beta   90.00
_cell.angle_gamma   90.00
#
_symmetry.space_group_name_H-M   'P 1'
#
loop_
_entity.id
_entity.type
_entity.pdbx_description
1 polymer ?
#
loop_
_entity_poly.entity_id
_entity_poly.type
_entity_poly.pdbx_seq_one_letter_code
_entity_poly.pdbx_strand_id
1 'polypeptide(L)'
;LLKISMRMRPDTILVGEVRGPEALDLLMAWNSGHEGGIATLHANHARAGLSKLALYISMNQDYPKPIEPLIAEAVQVVVHITRCADGRRVEDILEVQGYEQGQYITQSLT
;
A
#
# COMPACT_ATOMS: atom_id res chain seq x y z
N LEU A 1 -6.82 -15.10 6.89
CA LEU A 1 -8.05 -14.26 6.78
C LEU A 1 -8.22 -13.73 5.36
N LEU A 2 -7.27 -12.95 4.82
CA LEU A 2 -7.29 -12.46 3.43
C LEU A 2 -7.59 -13.55 2.38
N LYS A 3 -6.87 -14.67 2.41
CA LYS A 3 -7.11 -15.82 1.50
C LYS A 3 -8.50 -16.43 1.59
N ILE A 4 -9.16 -16.35 2.76
CA ILE A 4 -10.54 -16.81 2.94
C ILE A 4 -11.50 -15.79 2.36
N SER A 5 -11.26 -14.49 2.62
CA SER A 5 -12.06 -13.40 2.07
C SER A 5 -12.14 -13.42 0.55
N MET A 6 -11.05 -13.72 -0.16
CA MET A 6 -11.05 -13.84 -1.63
C MET A 6 -12.03 -14.90 -2.17
N ARG A 7 -12.38 -15.92 -1.38
CA ARG A 7 -13.39 -16.94 -1.77
C ARG A 7 -14.82 -16.42 -1.66
N MET A 8 -15.03 -15.28 -1.00
CA MET A 8 -16.34 -14.66 -0.82
C MET A 8 -16.67 -13.62 -1.90
N ARG A 9 -15.80 -13.42 -2.91
CA ARG A 9 -15.94 -12.39 -3.96
C ARG A 9 -16.27 -11.00 -3.38
N PRO A 10 -15.41 -10.46 -2.51
CA PRO A 10 -15.64 -9.13 -1.97
C PRO A 10 -15.57 -8.11 -3.11
N ASP A 11 -16.32 -7.01 -3.01
CA ASP A 11 -16.14 -5.88 -3.94
C ASP A 11 -14.93 -5.04 -3.55
N THR A 12 -14.63 -4.96 -2.26
CA THR A 12 -13.54 -4.15 -1.69
C THR A 12 -12.84 -4.88 -0.56
N ILE A 13 -11.52 -4.73 -0.45
CA ILE A 13 -10.71 -5.32 0.61
C ILE A 13 -10.09 -4.22 1.48
N LEU A 14 -10.53 -4.19 2.74
CA LEU A 14 -10.05 -3.27 3.78
C LEU A 14 -9.22 -4.06 4.80
N VAL A 15 -7.98 -3.62 5.02
CA VAL A 15 -7.09 -4.21 6.03
C VAL A 15 -6.75 -3.15 7.06
N GLY A 16 -7.13 -3.39 8.31
CA GLY A 16 -6.90 -2.43 9.38
C GLY A 16 -5.44 -2.02 9.49
N GLU A 17 -4.51 -2.97 9.49
CA GLU A 17 -3.08 -2.71 9.51
C GLU A 17 -2.29 -3.87 8.87
N VAL A 18 -1.27 -3.54 8.08
CA VAL A 18 -0.30 -4.48 7.48
C VAL A 18 1.03 -4.35 8.21
N ARG A 19 1.60 -5.48 8.64
CA ARG A 19 2.81 -5.54 9.47
C ARG A 19 3.89 -6.48 8.94
N GLY A 20 3.63 -7.25 7.89
CA GLY A 20 4.57 -8.24 7.38
C GLY A 20 4.18 -8.88 6.04
N PRO A 21 4.59 -10.13 5.79
CA PRO A 21 4.52 -10.77 4.47
C PRO A 21 3.09 -10.97 3.93
N GLU A 22 2.06 -10.81 4.75
CA GLU A 22 0.65 -10.76 4.31
C GLU A 22 0.36 -9.60 3.35
N ALA A 23 1.26 -8.60 3.30
CA ALA A 23 1.23 -7.52 2.32
C ALA A 23 1.19 -8.03 0.87
N LEU A 24 1.83 -9.17 0.58
CA LEU A 24 1.81 -9.76 -0.76
C LEU A 24 0.40 -10.24 -1.12
N ASP A 25 -0.26 -10.96 -0.21
CA ASP A 25 -1.63 -11.44 -0.43
C ASP A 25 -2.59 -10.27 -0.65
N LEU A 26 -2.41 -9.17 0.10
CA LEU A 26 -3.19 -7.94 -0.07
C LEU A 26 -2.96 -7.33 -1.45
N LEU A 27 -1.70 -7.15 -1.86
CA LEU A 27 -1.36 -6.56 -3.16
C LEU A 27 -1.92 -7.40 -4.32
N MET A 28 -1.79 -8.72 -4.25
CA MET A 28 -2.34 -9.62 -5.26
C MET A 28 -3.87 -9.55 -5.31
N ALA A 29 -4.53 -9.37 -4.16
CA ALA A 29 -5.97 -9.21 -4.12
C ALA A 29 -6.42 -7.90 -4.79
N TRP A 30 -5.75 -6.78 -4.52
CA TRP A 30 -6.03 -5.50 -5.19
C TRP A 30 -5.80 -5.56 -6.71
N ASN A 31 -4.74 -6.22 -7.15
CA ASN A 31 -4.43 -6.38 -8.58
C ASN A 31 -5.31 -7.41 -9.32
N SER A 32 -6.21 -8.15 -8.64
CA SER A 32 -7.03 -9.21 -9.25
C SER A 32 -8.51 -8.84 -9.41
N GLY A 33 -8.82 -7.54 -9.48
CA GLY A 33 -10.18 -7.04 -9.75
C GLY A 33 -10.99 -6.65 -8.51
N HIS A 34 -10.31 -6.45 -7.36
CA HIS A 34 -10.92 -5.95 -6.13
C HIS A 34 -10.56 -4.47 -5.94
N GLU A 35 -11.25 -3.60 -6.66
CA GLU A 35 -11.00 -2.16 -6.65
C GLU A 35 -11.36 -1.50 -5.31
N GLY A 36 -10.72 -0.36 -5.00
CA GLY A 36 -11.12 0.52 -3.90
C GLY A 36 -10.69 0.11 -2.49
N GLY A 37 -9.70 -0.78 -2.35
CA GLY A 37 -9.21 -1.22 -1.05
C GLY A 37 -8.41 -0.16 -0.27
N ILE A 38 -8.36 -0.33 1.05
CA ILE A 38 -7.57 0.53 1.96
C ILE A 38 -6.80 -0.34 2.91
N ALA A 39 -5.55 0.02 3.16
CA ALA A 39 -4.80 -0.51 4.29
C ALA A 39 -4.00 0.58 5.00
N THR A 40 -3.71 0.35 6.28
CA THR A 40 -2.77 1.19 7.02
C THR A 40 -1.48 0.45 7.32
N LEU A 41 -0.39 1.20 7.43
CA LEU A 41 0.90 0.69 7.87
C LEU A 41 1.70 1.83 8.51
N HIS A 42 2.73 1.47 9.27
CA HIS A 42 3.61 2.45 9.90
C HIS A 42 4.70 2.94 8.95
N ALA A 43 4.73 4.26 8.72
CA ALA A 43 5.77 4.95 7.97
C ALA A 43 6.02 6.35 8.53
N ASN A 44 7.21 6.89 8.28
CA ASN A 44 7.63 8.22 8.78
C ASN A 44 7.18 9.38 7.87
N HIS A 45 6.79 9.08 6.64
CA HIS A 45 6.25 10.01 5.64
C HIS A 45 5.55 9.20 4.54
N ALA A 46 4.76 9.87 3.68
CA ALA A 46 3.96 9.19 2.65
C ALA A 46 4.82 8.33 1.71
N ARG A 47 5.90 8.88 1.15
CA ARG A 47 6.81 8.11 0.26
C ARG A 47 7.43 6.88 0.94
N ALA A 48 7.77 6.97 2.24
CA ALA A 48 8.30 5.83 2.99
C ALA A 48 7.25 4.73 3.15
N GLY A 49 5.96 5.04 3.05
CA GLY A 49 4.89 4.06 3.06
C GLY A 49 5.01 3.07 1.91
N LEU A 50 5.31 3.54 0.69
CA LEU A 50 5.52 2.68 -0.48
C LEU A 50 6.73 1.77 -0.31
N SER A 51 7.86 2.32 0.16
CA SER A 51 9.06 1.54 0.46
C SER A 51 8.83 0.52 1.57
N LYS A 52 8.04 0.88 2.59
CA LYS A 52 7.70 -0.03 3.69
C LYS A 52 6.80 -1.18 3.22
N LEU A 53 5.85 -0.90 2.33
CA LEU A 53 5.01 -1.92 1.72
C LEU A 53 5.86 -2.91 0.91
N ALA A 54 6.77 -2.41 0.07
CA ALA A 54 7.71 -3.26 -0.68
C ALA A 54 8.57 -4.11 0.27
N LEU A 55 9.06 -3.53 1.38
CA LEU A 55 9.81 -4.26 2.40
C LEU A 55 8.97 -5.38 3.01
N TYR A 56 7.72 -5.12 3.39
CA TYR A 56 6.84 -6.14 3.95
C TYR A 56 6.57 -7.28 2.97
N ILE A 57 6.34 -6.96 1.69
CA ILE A 57 6.19 -7.96 0.64
C ILE A 57 7.46 -8.80 0.48
N SER A 58 8.64 -8.17 0.55
CA SER A 58 9.93 -8.86 0.42
C SER A 58 10.22 -9.89 1.51
N MET A 59 9.50 -9.84 2.64
CA MET A 59 9.57 -10.85 3.70
C MET A 59 8.90 -12.17 3.31
N ASN A 60 8.05 -12.16 2.29
CA ASN A 60 7.48 -13.37 1.72
C ASN A 60 8.52 -14.01 0.79
N GLN A 61 8.81 -15.31 0.95
CA GLN A 61 9.87 -15.98 0.17
C GLN A 61 9.56 -16.06 -1.33
N ASP A 62 8.27 -16.10 -1.68
CA ASP A 62 7.80 -16.35 -3.04
C ASP A 62 7.42 -15.05 -3.79
N TYR A 63 7.78 -13.88 -3.27
CA TYR A 63 7.39 -12.62 -3.89
C TYR A 63 8.07 -12.40 -5.25
N PRO A 64 7.34 -11.90 -6.26
CA PRO A 64 7.93 -11.56 -7.55
C PRO A 64 8.81 -10.31 -7.44
N LYS A 65 9.91 -10.28 -8.20
CA LYS A 65 10.84 -9.13 -8.26
C LYS A 65 10.97 -8.63 -9.71
N PRO A 66 10.95 -7.30 -9.95
CA PRO A 66 10.68 -6.21 -9.01
C PRO A 66 9.18 -6.16 -8.62
N ILE A 67 8.89 -5.72 -7.39
CA ILE A 67 7.51 -5.62 -6.88
C ILE A 67 6.95 -4.20 -7.00
N GLU A 68 7.83 -3.22 -7.07
CA GLU A 68 7.52 -1.80 -7.06
C GLU A 68 6.59 -1.36 -8.20
N PRO A 69 6.72 -1.87 -9.46
CA PRO A 69 5.75 -1.56 -10.50
C PRO A 69 4.33 -2.01 -10.15
N LEU A 70 4.18 -3.20 -9.57
CA LEU A 70 2.88 -3.74 -9.15
C LEU A 70 2.28 -2.95 -7.99
N ILE A 71 3.13 -2.44 -7.09
CA ILE A 71 2.70 -1.52 -6.02
C ILE A 71 2.21 -0.20 -6.62
N ALA A 72 2.93 0.36 -7.59
CA ALA A 72 2.57 1.63 -8.22
C ALA A 72 1.28 1.54 -9.04
N GLU A 73 0.96 0.38 -9.60
CA GLU A 73 -0.31 0.12 -10.29
C GLU A 73 -1.48 -0.02 -9.30
N ALA A 74 -1.26 -0.74 -8.19
CA ALA A 74 -2.31 -1.03 -7.22
C ALA A 74 -2.61 0.11 -6.24
N VAL A 75 -1.63 0.94 -5.89
CA VAL A 75 -1.75 1.99 -4.88
C VAL A 75 -1.88 3.33 -5.59
N GLN A 76 -3.05 3.97 -5.53
CA GLN A 76 -3.28 5.26 -6.19
C GLN A 76 -2.94 6.46 -5.30
N VAL A 77 -3.21 6.36 -3.99
CA VAL A 77 -3.03 7.46 -3.04
C VAL A 77 -2.39 6.96 -1.75
N VAL A 78 -1.44 7.73 -1.22
CA VAL A 78 -0.86 7.53 0.11
C VAL A 78 -1.14 8.75 0.97
N VAL A 79 -1.88 8.55 2.05
CA VAL A 79 -2.18 9.60 3.04
C VAL A 79 -1.31 9.37 4.27
N HIS A 80 -0.44 10.32 4.59
CA HIS A 80 0.37 10.27 5.80
C HIS A 80 -0.27 11.09 6.92
N ILE A 81 -0.55 10.42 8.03
CA ILE A 81 -1.17 11.03 9.21
C ILE A 81 -0.14 11.07 10.34
N THR A 82 0.12 12.26 10.86
CA THR A 82 1.00 12.48 12.01
C THR A 82 0.18 12.73 13.27
N ARG A 83 0.76 12.40 14.43
CA ARG A 83 0.23 12.78 15.74
C ARG A 83 0.87 14.09 16.17
N CYS A 84 0.05 15.07 16.50
CA CYS A 84 0.43 16.37 17.03
C CYS A 84 -0.05 16.51 18.49
N ALA A 85 0.33 17.61 19.13
CA ALA A 85 -0.12 17.93 20.49
C ALA A 85 -1.66 17.97 20.56
N ASP A 86 -2.31 18.56 19.56
CA ASP A 86 -3.76 18.79 19.55
C ASP A 86 -4.58 17.66 18.89
N GLY A 87 -3.94 16.58 18.43
CA GLY A 87 -4.64 15.46 17.80
C GLY A 87 -3.86 14.79 16.67
N ARG A 88 -4.57 14.39 15.61
CA ARG A 88 -3.98 13.83 14.40
C ARG A 88 -4.23 14.78 13.24
N ARG A 89 -3.25 14.95 12.35
CA ARG A 89 -3.40 15.71 11.12
C ARG A 89 -2.89 14.93 9.93
N VAL A 90 -3.46 15.19 8.76
CA VAL A 90 -2.88 14.78 7.49
C VAL A 90 -1.69 15.70 7.23
N GLU A 91 -0.49 15.14 7.15
CA GLU A 91 0.75 15.88 6.93
C GLU A 91 1.08 15.97 5.44
N ASP A 92 0.79 14.91 4.68
CA ASP A 92 1.13 14.80 3.26
C ASP A 92 0.15 13.84 2.58
N ILE A 93 -0.23 14.16 1.34
CA ILE A 93 -1.02 13.29 0.46
C ILE A 93 -0.25 13.16 -0.84
N LEU A 94 0.12 11.92 -1.19
CA LEU A 94 0.77 11.61 -2.45
C LEU A 94 -0.18 10.85 -3.35
N GLU A 95 -0.36 11.36 -4.57
CA GLU A 95 -0.82 10.58 -5.71
C GLU A 95 0.35 9.78 -6.27
N VAL A 96 0.14 8.49 -6.53
CA VAL A 96 1.10 7.61 -7.17
C VAL A 96 0.73 7.49 -8.64
N GLN A 97 1.65 7.87 -9.52
CA GLN A 97 1.41 7.95 -10.97
C GLN A 97 2.10 6.82 -11.74
N GLY A 98 3.06 6.14 -11.10
CA GLY A 98 3.75 5.00 -11.69
C GLY A 98 5.10 4.71 -11.05
N TYR A 99 5.90 3.92 -11.75
CA TYR A 99 7.26 3.57 -11.34
C TYR A 99 8.18 3.57 -12.56
N GLU A 100 9.17 4.45 -12.57
CA GLU A 100 10.13 4.60 -13.68
C GLU A 100 11.55 4.72 -13.15
N GLN A 101 12.52 4.17 -13.89
CA GLN A 101 13.95 4.28 -13.59
C GLN A 101 14.34 3.92 -12.14
N GLY A 102 13.61 2.99 -11.52
CA GLY A 102 13.88 2.56 -10.15
C GLY A 102 13.27 3.45 -9.06
N GLN A 103 12.33 4.33 -9.42
CA GLN A 103 11.69 5.26 -8.48
C GLN A 103 10.18 5.36 -8.70
N TYR A 104 9.44 5.52 -7.59
CA TYR A 104 8.02 5.87 -7.65
C TYR A 104 7.84 7.30 -8.16
N ILE A 105 7.07 7.45 -9.23
CA ILE A 105 6.59 8.74 -9.73
C ILE A 105 5.37 9.11 -8.92
N THR A 106 5.43 10.24 -8.22
CA THR A 106 4.36 10.69 -7.33
C THR A 106 4.20 12.19 -7.40
N GLN A 107 2.97 12.66 -7.22
CA GLN A 107 2.63 14.07 -7.11
C GLN A 107 2.08 14.36 -5.71
N SER A 108 2.56 15.45 -5.07
CA SER A 108 1.94 15.91 -3.82
C SER A 108 0.62 16.63 -4.14
N LEU A 109 -0.42 16.31 -3.37
CA LEU A 109 -1.77 16.89 -3.50
C LEU A 109 -2.09 17.91 -2.39
N THR A 110 -1.16 18.15 -1.47
CA THR A 110 -1.28 19.12 -0.37
C THR A 110 -0.54 20.41 -0.66
#